data_AF-A0A7C6BRV9-F1
#
_entry.id   AF-A0A7C6BRV9-F1
#
_cell.length_a   1.000
_cell.length_b   1.000
_cell.length_c   1.000
_cell.angle_alpha   90.00
_cell.angle_beta   90.00
_cell.angle_gamma   90.00
#
_symmetry.space_group_name_H-M   'P 1'
#
loop_
_entity.id
_entity.type
_entity.pdbx_description
1 polymer ?
#
loop_
_entity_poly.entity_id
_entity_poly.type
_entity_poly.pdbx_seq_one_letter_code
_entity_poly.pdbx_strand_id
1 'polypeptide(L)'
;MGYLICSKCRVYYQMESGESKKDFTSNCDCGSKLRYVENLDIVDPSWKQSTFRKKPTIKEVLRNKVQSISYGIKDNIISPLIEFWHNLRNKFQNTKNRNYQNWNNHYNSPYGMQNGLINSILSEFNFNNIQWIIIIPVVMVITLILANTHGILTLLIFLLLAAVGFLTKDPVIGAKNAIITGAISFFLGSLLSGSFLLLIPLTILGTINGAVCGFIGGYIQTRYN
;
A
#
# COMPACT_ATOMS: atom_id res chain seq x y z
N MET A 1 -8.12 -38.05 26.70
CA MET A 1 -6.82 -38.28 26.04
C MET A 1 -7.07 -39.21 24.88
N GLY A 2 -6.42 -39.04 23.73
CA GLY A 2 -6.65 -39.91 22.57
C GLY A 2 -5.41 -40.05 21.73
N TYR A 3 -5.42 -41.00 20.81
CA TYR A 3 -4.28 -41.38 20.00
C TYR A 3 -4.62 -41.35 18.52
N LEU A 4 -3.67 -40.89 17.72
CA LEU A 4 -3.69 -41.02 16.27
C LEU A 4 -2.84 -42.22 15.88
N ILE A 5 -3.36 -43.08 15.02
CA ILE A 5 -2.70 -44.33 14.63
C ILE A 5 -2.64 -44.46 13.11
N CYS A 6 -1.51 -44.97 12.63
CA CYS A 6 -1.28 -45.34 11.24
C CYS A 6 -1.07 -46.85 11.14
N SER A 7 -2.07 -47.59 10.64
CA SER A 7 -2.00 -49.06 10.52
C SER A 7 -0.93 -49.55 9.54
N LYS A 8 -0.56 -48.73 8.55
CA LYS A 8 0.46 -49.09 7.55
C LYS A 8 1.88 -48.97 8.11
N CYS A 9 2.18 -47.87 8.79
CA CYS A 9 3.49 -47.65 9.41
C CYS A 9 3.63 -48.31 10.79
N ARG A 10 2.52 -48.78 11.38
CA ARG A 10 2.47 -49.28 12.77
C ARG A 10 3.02 -48.26 13.77
N VAL A 11 2.64 -47.01 13.59
CA VAL A 11 3.03 -45.91 14.48
C VAL A 11 1.82 -45.22 15.09
N TYR A 12 2.00 -44.74 16.31
CA TYR A 12 0.98 -43.99 17.04
C TYR A 12 1.53 -42.64 17.53
N TYR A 13 0.62 -41.69 17.74
CA TYR A 13 0.91 -40.41 18.37
C TYR A 13 -0.12 -40.15 19.47
N GLN A 14 0.35 -39.83 20.67
CA GLN A 14 -0.49 -39.41 21.77
C GLN A 14 -0.74 -37.91 21.66
N MET A 15 -2.00 -37.51 21.57
CA MET A 15 -2.37 -36.10 21.55
C MET A 15 -2.24 -35.49 22.95
N GLU A 16 -1.70 -34.28 23.02
CA GLU A 16 -1.59 -33.52 24.26
C GLU A 16 -2.97 -32.98 24.69
N SER A 17 -3.08 -32.58 25.97
CA SER A 17 -4.32 -32.04 26.52
C SER A 17 -4.68 -30.72 25.82
N GLY A 18 -5.79 -30.73 25.06
CA GLY A 18 -6.28 -29.57 24.31
C GLY A 18 -6.12 -29.67 22.78
N GLU A 19 -5.44 -30.71 22.26
CA GLU A 19 -5.32 -30.94 20.82
C GLU A 19 -6.51 -31.71 20.25
N SER A 20 -6.96 -31.34 19.05
CA SER A 20 -8.05 -32.03 18.36
C SER A 20 -7.53 -32.82 17.15
N LYS A 21 -8.18 -33.95 16.84
CA LYS A 21 -7.98 -34.70 15.58
C LYS A 21 -8.01 -33.79 14.34
N LYS A 22 -8.78 -32.70 14.38
CA LYS A 22 -8.95 -31.76 13.25
C LYS A 22 -7.68 -30.97 12.93
N ASP A 23 -6.80 -30.81 13.91
CA ASP A 23 -5.55 -30.05 13.83
C ASP A 23 -4.45 -30.82 13.08
N PHE A 24 -4.64 -32.12 12.89
CA PHE A 24 -3.70 -32.99 12.18
C PHE A 24 -4.12 -33.24 10.73
N THR A 25 -3.13 -33.54 9.89
CA THR A 25 -3.36 -33.95 8.51
C THR A 25 -4.15 -35.26 8.51
N SER A 26 -5.10 -35.44 7.58
CA SER A 26 -5.93 -36.66 7.53
C SER A 26 -5.13 -37.92 7.14
N ASN A 27 -3.94 -37.71 6.58
CA ASN A 27 -3.09 -38.75 6.01
C ASN A 27 -1.73 -38.71 6.71
N CYS A 28 -1.15 -39.89 6.89
CA CYS A 28 0.25 -40.08 7.26
C CYS A 28 1.16 -39.81 6.05
N ASP A 29 2.45 -39.58 6.29
CA ASP A 29 3.45 -39.36 5.23
C ASP A 29 3.58 -40.58 4.28
N CYS A 30 3.18 -41.77 4.72
CA CYS A 30 3.10 -42.96 3.86
C CYS A 30 1.86 -43.03 2.95
N GLY A 31 1.01 -41.99 2.99
CA GLY A 31 -0.20 -41.83 2.20
C GLY A 31 -1.46 -42.49 2.78
N SER A 32 -1.37 -43.26 3.88
CA SER A 32 -2.56 -43.88 4.49
C SER A 32 -3.29 -42.94 5.45
N LYS A 33 -4.61 -43.10 5.57
CA LYS A 33 -5.45 -42.30 6.50
C LYS A 33 -5.10 -42.58 7.96
N LEU A 34 -4.98 -41.52 8.76
CA LEU A 34 -4.82 -41.60 10.20
C LEU A 34 -6.16 -41.90 10.87
N ARG A 35 -6.19 -42.87 11.79
CA ARG A 35 -7.36 -43.21 12.59
C ARG A 35 -7.19 -42.67 14.01
N TYR A 36 -8.30 -42.30 14.63
CA TYR A 36 -8.34 -41.84 16.01
C TYR A 36 -8.84 -43.00 16.89
N VAL A 37 -8.18 -43.23 18.02
CA VAL A 37 -8.58 -44.20 19.03
C VAL A 37 -8.48 -43.57 20.42
N GLU A 38 -9.40 -43.89 21.31
CA GLU A 38 -9.45 -43.31 22.66
C GLU A 38 -8.47 -44.01 23.62
N ASN A 39 -8.28 -45.32 23.49
CA ASN A 39 -7.35 -46.12 24.29
C ASN A 39 -6.41 -46.94 23.40
N LEU A 40 -5.13 -46.99 23.79
CA LEU A 40 -4.10 -47.79 23.12
C LEU A 40 -4.14 -49.26 23.49
N ASP A 41 -4.90 -49.67 24.52
CA ASP A 41 -4.99 -51.07 24.96
C ASP A 41 -5.61 -52.00 23.89
N ILE A 42 -6.14 -51.41 22.81
CA ILE A 42 -6.70 -52.08 21.62
C ILE A 42 -5.62 -52.27 20.51
N VAL A 43 -4.43 -51.69 20.69
CA VAL A 43 -3.37 -51.60 19.68
C VAL A 43 -2.20 -52.53 20.05
N ASP A 44 -1.71 -53.26 19.06
CA ASP A 44 -0.60 -54.21 19.17
C ASP A 44 0.66 -53.57 19.83
N PRO A 45 1.27 -54.20 20.85
CA PRO A 45 2.46 -53.68 21.54
C PRO A 45 3.68 -53.46 20.64
N SER A 46 3.66 -53.96 19.39
CA SER A 46 4.73 -53.75 18.41
C SER A 46 4.79 -52.32 17.83
N TRP A 47 3.85 -51.44 18.18
CA TRP A 47 3.71 -50.12 17.57
C TRP A 47 4.67 -49.10 18.18
N LYS A 48 5.20 -48.20 17.35
CA LYS A 48 6.18 -47.18 17.76
C LYS A 48 5.57 -45.78 17.85
N GLN A 49 5.98 -45.00 18.84
CA GLN A 49 5.57 -43.60 18.92
C GLN A 49 6.24 -42.78 17.81
N SER A 50 5.49 -41.91 17.14
CA SER A 50 5.98 -41.05 16.05
C SER A 50 5.26 -39.70 16.07
N THR A 51 5.87 -38.67 15.47
CA THR A 51 5.29 -37.34 15.35
C THR A 51 4.50 -37.22 14.04
N PHE A 52 3.26 -36.73 14.10
CA PHE A 52 2.49 -36.41 12.89
C PHE A 52 2.53 -34.92 12.59
N ARG A 53 2.55 -34.59 11.28
CA ARG A 53 2.51 -33.22 10.82
C ARG A 53 1.15 -32.58 11.09
N LYS A 54 1.14 -31.56 11.96
CA LYS A 54 -0.02 -30.67 12.17
C LYS A 54 -0.32 -29.91 10.88
N LYS A 55 -1.61 -29.63 10.64
CA LYS A 55 -2.02 -28.76 9.54
C LYS A 55 -1.48 -27.35 9.79
N PRO A 56 -0.97 -26.66 8.77
CA PRO A 56 -0.60 -25.26 8.91
C PRO A 56 -1.84 -24.46 9.30
N THR A 57 -1.70 -23.58 10.30
CA THR A 57 -2.83 -22.75 10.72
C THR A 57 -3.16 -21.71 9.65
N ILE A 58 -4.43 -21.31 9.55
CA ILE A 58 -4.88 -20.24 8.63
C ILE A 58 -4.02 -18.97 8.80
N LYS A 59 -3.59 -18.70 10.04
CA LYS A 59 -2.70 -17.59 10.40
C LYS A 59 -1.32 -17.68 9.75
N GLU A 60 -0.73 -18.87 9.66
CA GLU A 60 0.57 -19.10 9.01
C GLU A 60 0.46 -19.01 7.49
N VAL A 61 -0.61 -19.56 6.91
CA VAL A 61 -0.86 -19.46 5.46
C VAL A 61 -1.06 -18.00 5.05
N LEU A 62 -1.83 -17.22 5.83
CA LEU A 62 -2.00 -15.79 5.60
C LEU A 62 -0.67 -15.03 5.72
N ARG A 63 0.13 -15.32 6.76
CA ARG A 63 1.42 -14.66 6.98
C ARG A 63 2.37 -14.86 5.79
N ASN A 64 2.48 -16.09 5.28
CA ASN A 64 3.36 -16.39 4.15
C ASN A 64 2.90 -15.69 2.86
N LYS A 65 1.59 -15.60 2.64
CA LYS A 65 1.04 -14.90 1.48
C LYS A 65 1.25 -13.39 1.57
N VAL A 66 1.03 -12.80 2.75
CA VAL A 66 1.28 -11.37 3.02
C VAL A 66 2.76 -11.03 2.86
N GLN A 67 3.68 -11.88 3.32
CA GLN A 67 5.11 -11.68 3.14
C GLN A 67 5.51 -11.69 1.66
N SER A 68 4.99 -12.63 0.86
CA SER A 68 5.30 -12.68 -0.58
C SER A 68 4.83 -11.44 -1.35
N ILE A 69 3.66 -10.90 -0.99
CA ILE A 69 3.10 -9.68 -1.59
C ILE A 69 3.88 -8.44 -1.11
N SER A 70 4.26 -8.40 0.17
CA SER A 70 5.02 -7.30 0.76
C SER A 70 6.38 -7.12 0.10
N TYR A 71 7.11 -8.19 -0.20
CA TYR A 71 8.40 -8.09 -0.90
C TYR A 71 8.24 -7.57 -2.34
N GLY A 72 7.26 -8.09 -3.09
CA GLY A 72 6.99 -7.62 -4.46
C GLY A 72 6.54 -6.16 -4.54
N ILE A 73 5.82 -5.66 -3.55
CA ILE A 73 5.44 -4.23 -3.43
C ILE A 73 6.65 -3.38 -3.03
N LYS A 74 7.49 -3.87 -2.12
CA LYS A 74 8.64 -3.12 -1.62
C LYS A 74 9.68 -2.85 -2.71
N ASP A 75 9.97 -3.85 -3.54
CA ASP A 75 11.05 -3.76 -4.52
C ASP A 75 10.64 -3.14 -5.86
N ASN A 76 9.34 -3.12 -6.20
CA ASN A 76 8.87 -2.54 -7.48
C ASN A 76 8.15 -1.20 -7.35
N ILE A 77 7.57 -0.90 -6.18
CA ILE A 77 6.75 0.32 -5.98
C ILE A 77 7.43 1.24 -4.98
N ILE A 78 7.89 0.70 -3.85
CA ILE A 78 8.42 1.52 -2.76
C ILE A 78 9.81 2.06 -3.09
N SER A 79 10.70 1.27 -3.71
CA SER A 79 12.05 1.72 -4.10
C SER A 79 12.04 2.93 -5.07
N PRO A 80 11.31 2.93 -6.20
CA PRO A 80 11.26 4.11 -7.09
C PRO A 80 10.54 5.29 -6.45
N LEU A 81 9.54 5.08 -5.58
CA LEU A 81 8.90 6.17 -4.82
C LEU A 81 9.83 6.81 -3.80
N ILE A 82 10.64 6.00 -3.11
CA ILE A 82 11.65 6.45 -2.16
C ILE A 82 12.75 7.23 -2.90
N GLU A 83 13.20 6.74 -4.05
CA GLU A 83 14.21 7.41 -4.88
C GLU A 83 13.68 8.73 -5.45
N PHE A 84 12.43 8.74 -5.94
CA PHE A 84 11.72 9.95 -6.33
C PHE A 84 11.64 10.96 -5.17
N TRP A 85 11.26 10.52 -3.97
CA TRP A 85 11.20 11.36 -2.77
C TRP A 85 12.57 11.87 -2.33
N HIS A 86 13.61 11.04 -2.41
CA HIS A 86 14.98 11.45 -2.09
C HIS A 86 15.50 12.47 -3.09
N ASN A 87 15.24 12.29 -4.39
CA ASN A 87 15.61 13.29 -5.40
C ASN A 87 14.88 14.61 -5.19
N LEU A 88 13.57 14.55 -4.90
CA LEU A 88 12.79 15.73 -4.55
C LEU A 88 13.40 16.43 -3.32
N ARG A 89 13.63 15.68 -2.23
CA ARG A 89 14.15 16.20 -0.95
C ARG A 89 15.56 16.74 -1.03
N ASN A 90 16.48 16.07 -1.72
CA ASN A 90 17.86 16.50 -1.88
C ASN A 90 17.94 17.82 -2.67
N LYS A 91 17.06 17.99 -3.66
CA LYS A 91 16.98 19.24 -4.42
C LYS A 91 16.40 20.39 -3.60
N PHE A 92 15.46 20.11 -2.72
CA PHE A 92 14.97 21.05 -1.69
C PHE A 92 16.04 21.45 -0.66
N GLN A 93 16.88 20.52 -0.22
CA GLN A 93 17.95 20.81 0.74
C GLN A 93 19.09 21.62 0.08
N ASN A 94 19.43 21.33 -1.18
CA ASN A 94 20.44 22.07 -1.94
C ASN A 94 20.03 23.52 -2.24
N THR A 95 18.73 23.80 -2.38
CA THR A 95 18.21 25.19 -2.48
C THR A 95 18.32 25.94 -1.15
N LYS A 96 18.21 25.24 -0.02
CA LYS A 96 18.44 25.82 1.31
C LYS A 96 19.92 26.19 1.53
N ASN A 97 20.84 25.35 1.04
CA ASN A 97 22.29 25.54 1.22
C ASN A 97 22.88 26.62 0.26
N ARG A 98 22.38 26.73 -0.98
CA ARG A 98 22.73 27.85 -1.88
C ARG A 98 22.30 29.22 -1.34
N ASN A 99 21.18 29.28 -0.63
CA ASN A 99 20.74 30.52 0.00
C ASN A 99 21.61 30.91 1.19
N TYR A 100 22.25 29.98 1.92
CA TYR A 100 23.12 30.34 3.04
C TYR A 100 24.39 31.09 2.58
N GLN A 101 24.96 30.72 1.43
CA GLN A 101 26.12 31.44 0.87
C GLN A 101 25.75 32.78 0.22
N ASN A 102 24.49 32.96 -0.21
CA ASN A 102 24.01 34.23 -0.79
C ASN A 102 23.43 35.20 0.27
N TRP A 103 23.27 34.75 1.52
CA TRP A 103 22.73 35.52 2.65
C TRP A 103 23.71 36.53 3.27
N ASN A 104 25.01 36.50 2.93
CA ASN A 104 25.96 37.50 3.44
C ASN A 104 25.83 38.88 2.78
N ASN A 105 25.05 39.01 1.70
CA ASN A 105 25.06 40.23 0.90
C ASN A 105 23.80 41.11 0.95
N HIS A 106 22.68 40.70 1.53
CA HIS A 106 21.49 41.57 1.57
C HIS A 106 20.71 41.43 2.88
N TYR A 107 20.89 42.41 3.77
CA TYR A 107 19.98 42.64 4.91
C TYR A 107 18.63 43.18 4.42
N ASN A 108 17.58 42.80 5.15
CA ASN A 108 16.20 43.34 5.17
C ASN A 108 15.18 42.78 4.15
N SER A 109 14.53 41.66 4.50
CA SER A 109 13.06 41.62 4.55
C SER A 109 12.56 40.49 5.47
N PRO A 110 11.56 40.72 6.34
CA PRO A 110 11.08 39.72 7.31
C PRO A 110 10.02 38.73 6.75
N TYR A 111 9.84 38.61 5.42
CA TYR A 111 8.83 37.73 4.82
C TYR A 111 9.34 36.88 3.63
N GLY A 112 10.63 36.52 3.60
CA GLY A 112 11.27 35.90 2.42
C GLY A 112 11.32 34.36 2.37
N MET A 113 11.01 33.65 3.46
CA MET A 113 11.33 32.20 3.55
C MET A 113 10.35 31.29 2.80
N GLN A 114 9.12 31.75 2.54
CA GLN A 114 8.07 30.96 1.89
C GLN A 114 8.17 30.99 0.35
N ASN A 115 8.57 32.13 -0.24
CA ASN A 115 8.60 32.31 -1.69
C ASN A 115 9.72 31.50 -2.37
N GLY A 116 10.85 31.26 -1.70
CA GLY A 116 11.95 30.47 -2.26
C GLY A 116 11.63 28.97 -2.41
N LEU A 117 10.86 28.42 -1.46
CA LEU A 117 10.38 27.04 -1.52
C LEU A 117 9.31 26.88 -2.61
N ILE A 118 8.35 27.79 -2.66
CA ILE A 118 7.27 27.77 -3.66
C ILE A 118 7.80 27.95 -5.08
N ASN A 119 8.78 28.84 -5.29
CA ASN A 119 9.37 29.06 -6.61
C ASN A 119 10.26 27.89 -7.08
N SER A 120 10.91 27.19 -6.15
CA SER A 120 11.64 25.94 -6.45
C SER A 120 10.67 24.79 -6.79
N ILE A 121 9.53 24.71 -6.09
CA ILE A 121 8.44 23.78 -6.40
C ILE A 121 7.86 24.07 -7.80
N LEU A 122 7.51 25.33 -8.06
CA LEU A 122 6.90 25.76 -9.32
C LEU A 122 7.84 25.58 -10.53
N SER A 123 9.16 25.71 -10.34
CA SER A 123 10.13 25.50 -11.42
C SER A 123 10.38 24.03 -11.75
N GLU A 124 10.18 23.11 -10.78
CA GLU A 124 10.32 21.66 -10.98
C GLU A 124 9.00 21.02 -11.47
N PHE A 125 7.87 21.47 -10.92
CA PHE A 125 6.54 21.25 -11.47
C PHE A 125 6.31 22.19 -12.63
N ASN A 126 7.21 22.16 -13.63
CA ASN A 126 6.93 22.79 -14.90
C ASN A 126 5.66 22.13 -15.46
N PHE A 127 4.56 22.85 -15.30
CA PHE A 127 3.19 22.50 -15.65
C PHE A 127 2.92 22.66 -17.15
N ASN A 128 3.99 22.89 -17.92
CA ASN A 128 3.96 22.70 -19.34
C ASN A 128 3.62 21.22 -19.62
N ASN A 129 2.65 20.99 -20.51
CA ASN A 129 2.08 19.68 -20.83
C ASN A 129 1.05 19.09 -19.85
N ILE A 130 0.39 19.92 -19.03
CA ILE A 130 -0.82 19.50 -18.30
C ILE A 130 -1.94 19.15 -19.31
N GLN A 131 -2.53 17.97 -19.15
CA GLN A 131 -3.68 17.54 -19.93
C GLN A 131 -4.99 18.00 -19.28
N TRP A 132 -5.27 19.30 -19.37
CA TRP A 132 -6.46 19.93 -18.75
C TRP A 132 -7.78 19.27 -19.18
N ILE A 133 -7.82 18.71 -20.40
CA ILE A 133 -8.98 17.99 -20.93
C ILE A 133 -9.37 16.77 -20.08
N ILE A 134 -8.40 16.13 -19.39
CA ILE A 134 -8.65 15.01 -18.47
C ILE A 134 -8.87 15.52 -17.04
N ILE A 135 -8.12 16.55 -16.64
CA ILE A 135 -8.12 17.04 -15.25
C ILE A 135 -9.44 17.69 -14.88
N ILE A 136 -9.96 18.60 -15.71
CA ILE A 136 -11.19 19.34 -15.42
C ILE A 136 -12.38 18.41 -15.09
N PRO A 137 -12.74 17.41 -15.92
CA PRO A 137 -13.88 16.55 -15.63
C PRO A 137 -13.64 15.70 -14.37
N VAL A 138 -12.42 15.19 -14.16
CA VAL A 138 -12.12 14.35 -12.99
C VAL A 138 -12.15 15.17 -11.70
N VAL A 139 -11.60 16.39 -11.71
CA VAL A 139 -11.70 17.34 -10.59
C VAL A 139 -13.15 17.57 -10.23
N MET A 140 -14.01 17.88 -11.20
CA MET A 140 -15.43 18.15 -10.96
C MET A 140 -16.13 16.97 -10.29
N VAL A 141 -15.87 15.74 -10.78
CA VAL A 141 -16.43 14.52 -10.20
C VAL A 141 -15.93 14.27 -8.77
N ILE A 142 -14.62 14.35 -8.53
CA ILE A 142 -14.05 14.13 -7.19
C ILE A 142 -14.56 15.19 -6.21
N THR A 143 -14.63 16.46 -6.63
CA THR A 143 -15.16 17.55 -5.81
C THR A 143 -16.63 17.31 -5.45
N LEU A 144 -17.46 16.87 -6.40
CA LEU A 144 -18.87 16.54 -6.14
C LEU A 144 -19.01 15.39 -5.15
N ILE A 145 -18.17 14.35 -5.30
CA ILE A 145 -18.13 13.20 -4.38
C ILE A 145 -17.76 13.66 -2.96
N LEU A 146 -16.72 14.48 -2.82
CA LEU A 146 -16.26 15.00 -1.53
C LEU A 146 -17.30 15.90 -0.86
N ALA A 147 -18.03 16.69 -1.64
CA ALA A 147 -19.05 17.60 -1.13
C ALA A 147 -20.32 16.87 -0.66
N ASN A 148 -20.72 15.79 -1.34
CA ASN A 148 -22.03 15.16 -1.11
C ASN A 148 -21.99 13.82 -0.38
N THR A 149 -20.82 13.16 -0.25
CA THR A 149 -20.76 11.81 0.32
C THR A 149 -19.82 11.70 1.51
N HIS A 150 -20.36 11.16 2.61
CA HIS A 150 -19.58 10.86 3.81
C HIS A 150 -18.84 9.53 3.65
N GLY A 151 -17.63 9.56 3.10
CA GLY A 151 -16.60 8.53 3.25
C GLY A 151 -16.71 7.25 2.40
N ILE A 152 -17.92 6.82 2.00
CA ILE A 152 -18.13 5.57 1.26
C ILE A 152 -17.49 5.55 -0.13
N LEU A 153 -17.38 6.71 -0.79
CA LEU A 153 -16.82 6.83 -2.14
C LEU A 153 -15.32 7.19 -2.15
N THR A 154 -14.63 7.11 -1.01
CA THR A 154 -13.18 7.36 -0.94
C THR A 154 -12.39 6.42 -1.84
N LEU A 155 -12.80 5.15 -1.95
CA LEU A 155 -12.18 4.19 -2.88
C LEU A 155 -12.33 4.63 -4.34
N LEU A 156 -13.48 5.19 -4.70
CA LEU A 156 -13.73 5.73 -6.04
C LEU A 156 -12.81 6.91 -6.35
N ILE A 157 -12.53 7.78 -5.37
CA ILE A 157 -11.57 8.89 -5.53
C ILE A 157 -10.17 8.35 -5.85
N PHE A 158 -9.70 7.33 -5.13
CA PHE A 158 -8.40 6.71 -5.41
C PHE A 158 -8.33 6.09 -6.81
N LEU A 159 -9.42 5.43 -7.25
CA LEU A 159 -9.53 4.90 -8.61
C LEU A 159 -9.50 6.00 -9.67
N LEU A 160 -10.21 7.11 -9.46
CA LEU A 160 -10.21 8.24 -10.38
C LEU A 160 -8.82 8.90 -10.50
N LEU A 161 -8.12 9.08 -9.38
CA LEU A 161 -6.74 9.61 -9.37
C LEU A 161 -5.77 8.65 -10.07
N ALA A 162 -5.94 7.34 -9.89
CA ALA A 162 -5.14 6.34 -10.60
C ALA A 162 -5.46 6.33 -12.10
N ALA A 163 -6.74 6.48 -12.47
CA ALA A 163 -7.16 6.57 -13.87
C ALA A 163 -6.53 7.79 -14.57
N VAL A 164 -6.43 8.95 -13.90
CA VAL A 164 -5.74 10.12 -14.46
C VAL A 164 -4.28 9.81 -14.80
N GLY A 165 -3.58 9.07 -13.93
CA GLY A 165 -2.21 8.62 -14.20
C GLY A 165 -2.12 7.57 -15.31
N PHE A 166 -3.11 6.69 -15.41
CA PHE A 166 -3.18 5.63 -16.42
C PHE A 166 -3.44 6.18 -17.84
N LEU A 167 -4.25 7.24 -17.96
CA LEU A 167 -4.60 7.82 -19.26
C LEU A 167 -3.45 8.57 -19.94
N THR A 168 -2.37 8.85 -19.21
CA THR A 168 -1.17 9.51 -19.73
C THR A 168 -0.10 8.51 -20.10
N LYS A 169 0.55 8.71 -21.26
CA LYS A 169 1.62 7.83 -21.76
C LYS A 169 2.87 7.85 -20.88
N ASP A 170 3.25 9.03 -20.38
CA ASP A 170 4.42 9.20 -19.53
C ASP A 170 4.03 9.12 -18.05
N PRO A 171 4.61 8.20 -17.26
CA PRO A 171 4.23 8.01 -15.86
C PRO A 171 4.50 9.25 -15.00
N VAL A 172 5.54 10.02 -15.35
CA VAL A 172 5.88 11.28 -14.67
C VAL A 172 4.84 12.37 -14.96
N ILE A 173 4.33 12.45 -16.19
CA ILE A 173 3.28 13.41 -16.58
C ILE A 173 1.95 13.01 -15.94
N GLY A 174 1.66 11.72 -15.87
CA GLY A 174 0.50 11.18 -15.16
C GLY A 174 0.48 11.50 -13.68
N ALA A 175 1.60 11.29 -13.00
CA ALA A 175 1.75 11.67 -11.61
C ALA A 175 1.54 13.19 -11.41
N LYS A 176 2.10 14.03 -12.29
CA LYS A 176 1.87 15.49 -12.25
C LYS A 176 0.39 15.84 -12.39
N ASN A 177 -0.30 15.28 -13.39
CA ASN A 177 -1.73 15.54 -13.63
C ASN A 177 -2.60 15.08 -12.45
N ALA A 178 -2.29 13.92 -11.86
CA ALA A 178 -3.01 13.39 -10.71
C ALA A 178 -2.75 14.20 -9.42
N ILE A 179 -1.54 14.71 -9.21
CA ILE A 179 -1.20 15.62 -8.11
C ILE A 179 -2.07 16.88 -8.18
N ILE A 180 -2.12 17.52 -9.34
CA ILE A 180 -2.92 18.73 -9.57
C ILE A 180 -4.40 18.42 -9.37
N THR A 181 -4.87 17.31 -9.94
CA THR A 181 -6.25 16.85 -9.81
C THR A 181 -6.61 16.71 -8.33
N GLY A 182 -5.80 15.98 -7.55
CA GLY A 182 -6.02 15.76 -6.13
C GLY A 182 -5.95 17.04 -5.30
N ALA A 183 -5.00 17.93 -5.57
CA ALA A 183 -4.88 19.21 -4.87
C ALA A 183 -6.12 20.09 -5.10
N ILE A 184 -6.51 20.29 -6.36
CA ILE A 184 -7.66 21.13 -6.71
C ILE A 184 -8.96 20.51 -6.19
N SER A 185 -9.14 19.20 -6.37
CA SER A 185 -10.40 18.56 -6.02
C SER A 185 -10.66 18.55 -4.51
N PHE A 186 -9.62 18.31 -3.70
CA PHE A 186 -9.73 18.35 -2.23
C PHE A 186 -9.84 19.78 -1.69
N PHE A 187 -9.16 20.74 -2.30
CA PHE A 187 -9.32 22.15 -1.98
C PHE A 187 -10.76 22.61 -2.21
N LEU A 188 -11.30 22.38 -3.40
CA LEU A 188 -12.69 22.74 -3.75
C LEU A 188 -13.70 21.94 -2.93
N GLY A 189 -13.46 20.65 -2.71
CA GLY A 189 -14.32 19.81 -1.88
C GLY A 189 -14.42 20.32 -0.44
N SER A 190 -13.29 20.72 0.15
CA SER A 190 -13.24 21.30 1.49
C SER A 190 -13.93 22.66 1.58
N LEU A 191 -13.90 23.44 0.49
CA LEU A 191 -14.55 24.75 0.41
C LEU A 191 -16.07 24.60 0.32
N LEU A 192 -16.54 23.64 -0.48
CA LEU A 192 -17.97 23.33 -0.61
C LEU A 192 -18.55 22.63 0.62
N SER A 193 -17.78 21.82 1.33
CA SER A 193 -18.21 21.17 2.57
C SER A 193 -18.19 22.09 3.80
N GLY A 194 -17.79 23.36 3.65
CA GLY A 194 -17.69 24.33 4.75
C GLY A 194 -16.56 24.02 5.75
N SER A 195 -15.63 23.13 5.41
CA SER A 195 -14.57 22.65 6.30
C SER A 195 -13.31 23.52 6.26
N PHE A 196 -13.45 24.83 6.47
CA PHE A 196 -12.36 25.81 6.26
C PHE A 196 -11.09 25.55 7.10
N LEU A 197 -11.23 25.06 8.33
CA LEU A 197 -10.10 24.73 9.20
C LEU A 197 -9.27 23.53 8.68
N LEU A 198 -9.89 22.66 7.87
CA LEU A 198 -9.26 21.49 7.29
C LEU A 198 -8.79 21.72 5.85
N LEU A 199 -8.93 22.93 5.32
CA LEU A 199 -8.63 23.24 3.93
C LEU A 199 -7.17 22.93 3.57
N ILE A 200 -6.21 23.36 4.40
CA ILE A 200 -4.78 23.09 4.18
C ILE A 200 -4.49 21.58 4.36
N PRO A 201 -4.86 20.94 5.48
CA PRO A 201 -4.67 19.50 5.66
C PRO A 201 -5.27 18.63 4.54
N LEU A 202 -6.50 18.91 4.10
CA LEU A 202 -7.18 18.14 3.06
C LEU A 202 -6.54 18.36 1.69
N THR A 203 -6.08 19.56 1.38
CA THR A 203 -5.35 19.83 0.13
C THR A 203 -4.02 19.07 0.09
N ILE A 204 -3.30 19.02 1.22
CA ILE A 204 -2.07 18.22 1.36
C ILE A 204 -2.38 16.74 1.17
N LEU A 205 -3.46 16.25 1.80
CA LEU A 205 -3.89 14.86 1.65
C LEU A 205 -4.24 14.53 0.19
N GLY A 206 -4.98 15.40 -0.50
CA GLY A 206 -5.29 15.26 -1.92
C GLY A 206 -4.04 15.24 -2.80
N THR A 207 -3.05 16.08 -2.49
CA THR A 207 -1.75 16.13 -3.17
C THR A 207 -0.99 14.80 -3.01
N ILE A 208 -0.92 14.25 -1.80
CA ILE A 208 -0.25 12.98 -1.51
C ILE A 208 -0.97 11.83 -2.24
N ASN A 209 -2.29 11.78 -2.14
CA ASN A 209 -3.09 10.75 -2.80
C ASN A 209 -2.95 10.82 -4.33
N GLY A 210 -2.95 12.03 -4.88
CA GLY A 210 -2.70 12.27 -6.30
C GLY A 210 -1.33 11.78 -6.75
N ALA A 211 -0.28 12.03 -5.98
CA ALA A 211 1.07 11.55 -6.29
C ALA A 211 1.15 10.02 -6.32
N VAL A 212 0.64 9.37 -5.27
CA VAL A 212 0.71 7.91 -5.13
C VAL A 212 -0.15 7.22 -6.19
N CYS A 213 -1.42 7.62 -6.32
CA CYS A 213 -2.34 7.00 -7.27
C CYS A 213 -1.95 7.30 -8.72
N GLY A 214 -1.54 8.52 -9.03
CA GLY A 214 -1.10 8.90 -10.37
C GLY A 214 0.14 8.12 -10.80
N PHE A 215 1.11 7.94 -9.90
CA PHE A 215 2.29 7.13 -10.18
C PHE A 215 1.93 5.65 -10.40
N ILE A 216 1.07 5.08 -9.56
CA ILE A 216 0.57 3.70 -9.73
C ILE A 216 -0.13 3.55 -11.09
N GLY A 217 -1.03 4.47 -11.43
CA GLY A 217 -1.74 4.47 -12.70
C GLY A 217 -0.80 4.53 -13.91
N GLY A 218 0.15 5.47 -13.89
CA GLY A 218 1.14 5.63 -14.95
C GLY A 218 2.06 4.41 -15.08
N TYR A 219 2.48 3.81 -13.96
CA TYR A 219 3.28 2.59 -13.98
C TYR A 219 2.52 1.39 -14.57
N ILE A 220 1.24 1.23 -14.21
CA ILE A 220 0.39 0.20 -14.82
C ILE A 220 0.29 0.42 -16.33
N GLN A 221 0.10 1.65 -16.79
CA GLN A 221 0.03 1.97 -18.21
C GLN A 221 1.31 1.58 -18.95
N THR A 222 2.49 1.84 -18.39
CA THR A 222 3.78 1.45 -19.01
C THR A 222 4.02 -0.06 -19.09
N ARG A 223 3.24 -0.87 -18.37
CA ARG A 223 3.41 -2.33 -18.33
C ARG A 223 2.45 -3.07 -19.26
N TYR A 224 1.31 -2.45 -19.59
CA TYR A 224 0.26 -3.04 -20.42
C TYR A 224 0.26 -2.55 -21.87
N ASN A 225 1.02 -1.49 -22.18
CA ASN A 225 1.34 -1.02 -23.52
C ASN A 225 2.81 -1.27 -23.84
#